data_AF-A0A662RW81-F1
#
_entry.id   AF-A0A662RW81-F1
#
_cell.length_a   1.000
_cell.length_b   1.000
_cell.length_c   1.000
_cell.angle_alpha   90.00
_cell.angle_beta   90.00
_cell.angle_gamma   90.00
#
_symmetry.space_group_name_H-M   'P 1'
#
loop_
_entity.id
_entity.type
_entity.pdbx_description
1 polymer ?
#
loop_
_entity_poly.entity_id
_entity_poly.type
_entity_poly.pdbx_seq_one_letter_code
_entity_poly.pdbx_strand_id
1 'polypeptide(L)' 'MATKEELNRLVGKVLSDDAFRKEFIEDPVAAAKKEGIDLTPDQAEVLKSIDTASMSEVVEKVASKTCVARYGV' A
#
# COMPACT_ATOMS: atom_id res chain seq x y z
N MET A 1 -8.66 -0.39 -7.33
CA MET A 1 -7.51 0.55 -7.24
C MET A 1 -7.62 1.34 -5.96
N ALA A 2 -6.72 1.08 -5.01
CA ALA A 2 -6.71 1.71 -3.72
C ALA A 2 -6.24 3.17 -3.83
N THR A 3 -6.89 4.06 -3.10
CA THR A 3 -6.50 5.46 -2.96
C THR A 3 -5.35 5.64 -1.96
N LYS A 4 -4.69 6.80 -1.96
CA LYS A 4 -3.63 7.13 -1.00
C LYS A 4 -4.10 7.06 0.45
N GLU A 5 -5.36 7.40 0.72
CA GLU A 5 -5.95 7.31 2.06
C GLU A 5 -6.15 5.85 2.50
N GLU A 6 -6.64 5.00 1.61
CA GLU A 6 -6.79 3.57 1.87
C GLU A 6 -5.43 2.92 2.14
N LEU A 7 -4.42 3.24 1.32
CA LEU A 7 -3.06 2.78 1.54
C LEU A 7 -2.50 3.26 2.89
N ASN A 8 -2.72 4.51 3.28
CA ASN A 8 -2.30 5.01 4.60
C ASN A 8 -2.97 4.26 5.75
N ARG A 9 -4.27 4.02 5.66
CA ARG A 9 -5.01 3.25 6.67
C ARG A 9 -4.49 1.83 6.77
N LEU A 10 -4.26 1.20 5.62
CA LEU A 10 -3.70 -0.14 5.52
C LEU A 10 -2.32 -0.19 6.17
N VAL A 11 -1.43 0.75 5.82
CA VAL A 11 -0.09 0.88 6.41
C VAL A 11 -0.16 1.11 7.92
N GLY A 12 -1.00 2.02 8.38
CA GLY A 12 -1.20 2.29 9.80
C GLY A 12 -1.65 1.05 10.56
N LYS A 13 -2.51 0.22 9.95
CA LYS A 13 -2.95 -1.05 10.52
C LYS A 13 -1.84 -2.11 10.52
N VAL A 14 -1.07 -2.23 9.44
CA VAL A 14 0.11 -3.12 9.38
C VAL A 14 1.13 -2.77 10.47
N LEU A 15 1.30 -1.48 10.80
CA LEU A 15 2.22 -1.06 11.86
C LEU A 15 1.65 -1.23 13.28
N SER A 16 0.32 -1.18 13.42
CA SER A 16 -0.35 -1.23 14.73
C SER A 16 -0.84 -2.63 15.11
N ASP A 17 -1.04 -3.52 14.15
CA ASP A 17 -1.59 -4.86 14.31
C ASP A 17 -0.61 -5.91 13.77
N ASP A 18 0.10 -6.56 14.70
CA ASP A 18 1.17 -7.51 14.37
C ASP A 18 0.64 -8.78 13.68
N ALA A 19 -0.62 -9.16 13.93
CA ALA A 19 -1.26 -10.29 13.26
C ALA A 19 -1.57 -9.95 11.79
N PHE A 20 -2.18 -8.78 11.56
CA PHE A 20 -2.44 -8.25 10.23
C PHE A 20 -1.13 -8.03 9.47
N ARG A 21 -0.07 -7.58 10.14
CA ARG A 21 1.26 -7.45 9.53
C ARG A 21 1.77 -8.76 8.95
N LYS A 22 1.66 -9.87 9.69
CA LYS A 22 2.09 -11.18 9.19
C LYS A 22 1.26 -11.61 7.98
N GLU A 23 -0.06 -11.46 8.05
CA GLU A 23 -0.94 -11.75 6.90
C GLU A 23 -0.63 -10.86 5.70
N PHE A 24 -0.31 -9.60 5.94
CA PHE A 24 0.04 -8.65 4.89
C PHE A 24 1.40 -8.94 4.24
N ILE A 25 2.37 -9.45 5.00
CA ILE A 25 3.67 -9.89 4.45
C ILE A 25 3.50 -11.17 3.63
N GLU A 26 2.65 -12.10 4.06
CA GLU A 26 2.36 -13.33 3.30
C GLU A 26 1.56 -13.03 2.02
N ASP A 27 0.45 -12.29 2.13
CA ASP A 27 -0.36 -11.88 1.00
C ASP A 27 -0.99 -10.48 1.20
N PRO A 28 -0.33 -9.42 0.71
CA PRO A 28 -0.81 -8.05 0.91
C PRO A 28 -2.11 -7.77 0.18
N VAL A 29 -2.38 -8.46 -0.94
CA VAL A 29 -3.62 -8.30 -1.72
C VAL A 29 -4.80 -8.87 -0.94
N ALA A 30 -4.67 -10.09 -0.42
CA ALA A 30 -5.69 -10.72 0.40
C ALA A 30 -5.92 -9.95 1.70
N ALA A 31 -4.85 -9.52 2.38
CA ALA A 31 -4.93 -8.73 3.60
C ALA A 31 -5.64 -7.39 3.36
N ALA A 32 -5.30 -6.66 2.29
CA ALA A 32 -6.01 -5.44 1.92
C ALA A 32 -7.48 -5.68 1.59
N LYS A 33 -7.79 -6.77 0.89
CA LYS A 33 -9.15 -7.13 0.52
C LYS A 33 -10.04 -7.42 1.74
N LYS A 34 -9.47 -7.95 2.83
CA LYS A 34 -10.17 -8.11 4.11
C LYS A 34 -10.61 -6.78 4.72
N GLU A 35 -9.84 -5.73 4.49
CA GLU A 35 -10.17 -4.35 4.90
C GLU A 35 -11.08 -3.63 3.90
N GLY A 36 -11.53 -4.33 2.85
CA GLY A 36 -12.32 -3.74 1.76
C GLY A 36 -11.50 -2.90 0.80
N ILE A 37 -10.16 -2.99 0.86
CA ILE A 37 -9.24 -2.22 0.03
C ILE A 37 -8.78 -3.07 -1.14
N ASP A 38 -8.99 -2.57 -2.35
CA ASP A 38 -8.62 -3.27 -3.58
C ASP A 38 -7.27 -2.77 -4.11
N LEU A 39 -6.20 -3.51 -3.77
CA LEU A 39 -4.86 -3.24 -4.30
C LEU A 39 -4.76 -3.67 -5.76
N THR A 40 -4.29 -2.76 -6.61
CA THR A 40 -3.89 -3.15 -7.97
C THR A 40 -2.61 -4.00 -7.94
N PRO A 41 -2.36 -4.81 -8.98
CA PRO A 41 -1.10 -5.56 -9.08
C PRO A 41 0.15 -4.66 -8.97
N ASP A 42 0.12 -3.47 -9.58
CA ASP A 42 1.22 -2.49 -9.49
C ASP A 42 1.42 -2.00 -8.03
N GLN A 43 0.33 -1.69 -7.32
CA GLN A 43 0.40 -1.30 -5.91
C GLN A 43 0.89 -2.44 -5.01
N ALA A 44 0.44 -3.66 -5.29
CA ALA A 44 0.86 -4.85 -4.55
C ALA A 44 2.35 -5.16 -4.77
N GLU A 45 2.87 -5.03 -5.99
CA GLU A 45 4.30 -5.20 -6.27
C GLU A 45 5.14 -4.13 -5.59
N VAL A 46 4.66 -2.89 -5.58
CA VAL A 46 5.33 -1.79 -4.86
C VAL A 46 5.32 -2.06 -3.35
N LEU A 47 4.19 -2.47 -2.78
CA LEU A 47 4.07 -2.82 -1.36
C LEU A 47 4.88 -4.06 -0.97
N LYS A 48 5.00 -5.06 -1.84
CA LYS A 48 5.85 -6.26 -1.63
C LYS A 48 7.33 -5.94 -1.73
N SER A 49 7.70 -5.05 -2.66
CA SER A 49 9.09 -4.62 -2.85
C SER A 49 9.58 -3.70 -1.74
N ILE A 50 8.66 -3.14 -0.95
CA ILE A 50 8.97 -2.25 0.16
C ILE A 50 8.82 -3.04 1.44
N ASP A 51 9.97 -3.34 2.05
CA ASP A 51 10.01 -3.95 3.36
C ASP A 51 9.14 -3.13 4.33
N THR A 52 8.25 -3.78 5.07
CA THR A 52 7.28 -3.13 5.97
C THR A 52 7.92 -2.14 6.95
N ALA A 53 9.24 -2.26 7.18
CA ALA A 53 10.06 -1.33 7.94
C ALA A 53 10.18 0.08 7.34
N SER A 54 9.86 0.30 6.05
CA SER A 54 10.06 1.58 5.34
C SER A 54 8.78 2.18 4.75
N MET A 55 7.59 1.67 5.11
CA MET A 55 6.31 2.07 4.51
C MET A 55 5.95 3.56 4.67
N SER A 56 6.48 4.26 5.68
CA SER A 56 6.23 5.69 5.88
C SER A 56 6.72 6.58 4.73
N GLU A 57 7.81 6.20 4.07
CA GLU A 57 8.39 6.96 2.94
C GLU A 57 7.65 6.67 1.61
N VAL A 58 6.88 5.58 1.58
CA VAL A 58 6.36 4.97 0.35
C VAL A 58 4.95 5.42 0.00
N VAL A 59 4.15 5.75 1.00
CA VAL A 59 2.85 6.43 0.81
C VAL A 59 3.03 7.73 0.03
N GLU A 60 4.14 8.43 0.23
CA GLU A 60 4.48 9.62 -0.54
C GLU A 60 4.82 9.24 -1.98
N LYS A 61 5.69 8.23 -2.16
CA LYS A 61 6.17 7.80 -3.49
C LYS A 61 5.08 7.16 -4.37
N VAL A 62 4.18 6.34 -3.84
CA VAL A 62 3.05 5.70 -4.56
C VAL A 62 2.01 6.73 -4.98
N ALA A 63 1.71 7.69 -4.11
CA ALA A 63 0.84 8.80 -4.45
C ALA A 63 1.46 9.68 -5.55
N SER A 64 2.76 9.94 -5.46
CA SER A 64 3.49 10.74 -6.44
C SER A 64 3.60 10.03 -7.78
N LYS A 65 3.79 8.70 -7.81
CA LYS A 65 3.83 7.92 -9.07
C LYS A 65 2.48 7.80 -9.78
N THR A 66 1.38 7.90 -9.04
CA THR A 66 0.02 7.97 -9.64
C THR A 66 -0.31 9.39 -10.16
N CYS A 67 0.52 10.39 -9.88
CA CYS A 67 0.27 11.80 -10.24
C CYS A 67 1.30 12.38 -11.24
N VAL A 68 1.85 11.57 -12.16
CA VAL A 68 2.66 12.09 -13.29
C VAL A 68 2.27 11.40 -14.61
N ALA A 69 0.99 11.49 -14.95
CA ALA A 69 0.52 11.25 -16.32
C ALA A 69 -0.51 12.29 -16.76
N ARG A 70 -0.38 13.54 -16.29
CA ARG A 70 -1.14 14.70 -16.79
C ARG A 70 -0.64 16.03 -16.22
N TYR A 71 0.55 16.48 -16.60
CA TYR A 71 0.83 17.94 -16.72
C TYR A 71 2.12 18.22 -17.50
N GLY A 72 1.97 18.80 -18.71
CA GLY A 72 2.92 19.65 -19.47
C GLY A 72 4.23 19.02 -19.94
N VAL A 73 4.64 19.07 -21.22
CA VAL A 73 4.39 20.02 -22.32
C VAL A 73 4.44 19.26 -23.65
#